data_AF-A0A9C7QFJ0-F1
#
_entry.id   AF-A0A9C7QFJ0-F1
#
_cell.length_a   1.000
_cell.length_b   1.000
_cell.length_c   1.000
_cell.angle_alpha   90.00
_cell.angle_beta   90.00
_cell.angle_gamma   90.00
#
_symmetry.space_group_name_H-M   'P 1'
#
loop_
_entity.id
_entity.type
_entity.pdbx_description
1 polymer ?
#
loop_
_entity_poly.entity_id
_entity_poly.type
_entity_poly.pdbx_seq_one_letter_code
_entity_poly.pdbx_strand_id
1 'polypeptide(L)'
;MEVLARIVSVAMVSVFVQNAIFDRAFGSNVAIYASRKNGTVIGFTLGITAMTTIASMITYFLDSVLLPTQFGWLFMPLIYSAIIGVLYVLALLFFWRVFPKMFRRMRKYVHLAIFNCTVIGALFLNSNYGSDLPSYIGYGFGTGIGFFLACFLMNVARDKLDSEKIPKVFRGYPIMLIYIGVVSLAFYALAGYTADF
;
A
#
# COMPACT_ATOMS: atom_id res chain seq x y z
N MET A 1 -16.70 20.01 -8.49
CA MET A 1 -17.20 19.30 -7.30
C MET A 1 -17.21 17.80 -7.50
N GLU A 2 -17.72 17.29 -8.63
CA GLU A 2 -17.81 15.85 -8.91
C GLU A 2 -16.48 15.09 -8.92
N VAL A 3 -15.43 15.66 -9.52
CA VAL A 3 -14.09 15.03 -9.58
C VAL A 3 -13.51 14.79 -8.18
N LEU A 4 -13.59 15.80 -7.30
CA LEU A 4 -13.09 15.69 -5.93
C LEU A 4 -13.90 14.66 -5.14
N ALA A 5 -15.23 14.68 -5.28
CA ALA A 5 -16.10 13.70 -4.63
C ALA A 5 -15.73 12.27 -5.05
N ARG A 6 -15.41 12.06 -6.32
CA ARG A 6 -15.00 10.74 -6.85
C ARG A 6 -13.64 10.28 -6.33
N ILE A 7 -12.65 11.18 -6.28
CA ILE A 7 -11.35 10.88 -5.67
C ILE A 7 -11.53 10.46 -4.21
N VAL A 8 -12.31 11.23 -3.44
CA VAL A 8 -12.54 10.96 -2.03
C VAL A 8 -13.31 9.65 -1.82
N SER A 9 -14.36 9.39 -2.62
CA SER A 9 -15.14 8.17 -2.49
C SER A 9 -14.30 6.92 -2.78
N VAL A 10 -13.52 6.95 -3.86
CA VAL A 10 -12.64 5.82 -4.22
C VAL A 10 -11.51 5.66 -3.21
N ALA A 11 -10.97 6.76 -2.68
CA ALA A 11 -9.99 6.70 -1.61
C ALA A 11 -10.57 6.02 -0.36
N MET A 12 -11.79 6.36 0.05
CA MET A 12 -12.45 5.72 1.19
C MET A 12 -12.67 4.21 0.97
N VAL A 13 -13.08 3.82 -0.25
CA VAL A 13 -13.21 2.40 -0.63
C VAL A 13 -11.85 1.70 -0.52
N SER A 14 -10.78 2.29 -1.05
CA SER A 14 -9.41 1.75 -0.99
C SER A 14 -8.88 1.65 0.46
N VAL A 15 -9.24 2.58 1.34
CA VAL A 15 -8.81 2.58 2.74
C VAL A 15 -9.52 1.49 3.55
N PHE A 16 -10.83 1.34 3.41
CA PHE A 16 -11.64 0.53 4.32
C PHE A 16 -12.14 -0.77 3.73
N VAL A 17 -12.58 -0.78 2.47
CA VAL A 17 -13.22 -1.94 1.84
C VAL A 17 -12.18 -2.79 1.13
N GLN A 18 -11.34 -2.17 0.31
CA GLN A 18 -10.30 -2.84 -0.48
C GLN A 18 -8.91 -2.58 0.11
N ASN A 19 -8.80 -2.64 1.44
CA ASN A 19 -7.55 -2.33 2.11
C ASN A 19 -6.44 -3.30 1.69
N ALA A 20 -5.36 -2.76 1.11
CA ALA A 20 -4.28 -3.58 0.58
C ALA A 20 -3.68 -4.58 1.60
N ILE A 21 -3.62 -4.22 2.89
CA ILE A 21 -3.06 -5.10 3.93
C ILE A 21 -4.12 -6.01 4.52
N PHE A 22 -5.26 -5.47 4.94
CA PHE A 22 -6.24 -6.25 5.70
C PHE A 22 -7.17 -7.10 4.81
N ASP A 23 -7.47 -6.67 3.60
CA ASP A 23 -8.27 -7.44 2.64
C ASP A 23 -7.39 -8.36 1.76
N ARG A 24 -6.25 -7.83 1.27
CA ARG A 24 -5.41 -8.53 0.28
C ARG A 24 -4.05 -9.03 0.79
N ALA A 25 -3.70 -8.79 2.05
CA ALA A 25 -2.41 -9.15 2.64
C ALA A 25 -1.16 -8.57 1.94
N PHE A 26 -1.33 -7.58 1.06
CA PHE A 26 -0.25 -6.92 0.34
C PHE A 26 0.53 -5.97 1.26
N GLY A 27 1.83 -6.24 1.39
CA GLY A 27 2.80 -5.42 2.11
C GLY A 27 2.80 -5.62 3.62
N SER A 28 2.18 -6.71 4.11
CA SER A 28 2.17 -7.07 5.54
C SER A 28 3.57 -7.07 6.17
N ASN A 29 4.58 -7.61 5.47
CA ASN A 29 5.97 -7.58 5.93
C ASN A 29 6.49 -6.15 6.15
N VAL A 30 6.28 -5.27 5.15
CA VAL A 30 6.72 -3.87 5.23
C VAL A 30 5.94 -3.12 6.30
N ALA A 31 4.65 -3.39 6.46
CA ALA A 31 3.81 -2.79 7.49
C ALA A 31 4.27 -3.19 8.91
N ILE A 32 4.56 -4.48 9.13
CA ILE A 32 5.10 -4.97 10.41
C ILE A 32 6.49 -4.39 10.68
N TYR A 33 7.31 -4.19 9.65
CA TYR A 33 8.62 -3.54 9.79
C TYR A 33 8.47 -2.05 10.14
N ALA A 34 7.63 -1.32 9.40
CA ALA A 34 7.44 0.12 9.54
C ALA A 34 6.79 0.47 10.88
N SER A 35 5.88 -0.35 11.40
CA SER A 35 5.17 -0.16 12.66
C SER A 35 6.06 -0.28 13.91
N ARG A 36 7.33 -0.71 13.78
CA ARG A 36 8.24 -0.84 14.93
C ARG A 36 8.68 0.50 15.53
N LYS A 37 8.71 1.57 14.73
CA LYS A 37 9.13 2.91 15.19
C LYS A 37 8.21 3.98 14.60
N ASN A 38 7.71 4.89 15.42
CA ASN A 38 6.78 5.94 14.97
C ASN A 38 7.39 6.82 13.87
N GLY A 39 8.67 7.17 14.00
CA GLY A 39 9.39 7.94 12.99
C GLY A 39 9.56 7.22 11.64
N THR A 40 9.53 5.88 11.61
CA THR A 40 9.59 5.13 10.34
C THR A 40 8.22 5.03 9.67
N VAL A 41 7.13 4.92 10.43
CA VAL A 41 5.77 4.83 9.88
C VAL A 41 5.47 5.96 8.90
N ILE A 42 5.76 7.20 9.31
CA ILE A 42 5.47 8.39 8.49
C ILE A 42 6.27 8.36 7.18
N GLY A 43 7.58 8.10 7.25
CA GLY A 43 8.43 8.08 6.06
C GLY A 43 8.06 6.99 5.06
N PHE A 44 7.76 5.78 5.54
CA PHE A 44 7.32 4.67 4.69
C PHE A 44 5.96 4.97 4.03
N THR A 45 5.01 5.45 4.83
CA THR A 45 3.66 5.74 4.35
C THR A 45 3.67 6.84 3.30
N LEU A 46 4.41 7.94 3.52
CA LEU A 46 4.52 9.02 2.54
C LEU A 46 5.15 8.51 1.24
N GLY A 47 6.19 7.68 1.33
CA GLY A 47 6.82 7.06 0.17
C GLY A 47 5.84 6.17 -0.62
N ILE A 48 5.12 5.29 0.08
CA ILE A 48 4.14 4.38 -0.53
C ILE A 48 2.99 5.18 -1.15
N THR A 49 2.46 6.18 -0.46
CA THR A 49 1.36 7.04 -0.96
C THR A 49 1.78 7.78 -2.22
N ALA A 50 2.95 8.43 -2.23
CA ALA A 50 3.45 9.14 -3.39
C ALA A 50 3.65 8.19 -4.58
N MET A 51 4.25 7.02 -4.35
CA MET A 51 4.51 6.03 -5.39
C MET A 51 3.23 5.44 -5.96
N THR A 52 2.32 4.97 -5.12
CA THR A 52 1.04 4.39 -5.55
C THR A 52 0.20 5.40 -6.31
N THR A 53 0.17 6.66 -5.89
CA THR A 53 -0.60 7.72 -6.57
C THR A 53 -0.01 8.04 -7.94
N ILE A 54 1.31 8.29 -8.02
CA ILE A 54 1.98 8.64 -9.29
C ILE A 54 1.95 7.45 -10.25
N ALA A 55 2.27 6.25 -9.76
CA ALA A 55 2.25 5.05 -10.56
C ALA A 55 0.83 4.74 -11.07
N SER A 56 -0.19 4.86 -10.23
CA SER A 56 -1.59 4.71 -10.66
C SER A 56 -1.98 5.69 -11.76
N MET A 57 -1.57 6.95 -11.63
CA MET A 57 -1.83 7.97 -12.65
C MET A 57 -1.20 7.60 -14.00
N ILE A 58 0.03 7.09 -14.00
CA ILE A 58 0.74 6.66 -15.21
C ILE A 58 0.08 5.40 -15.79
N THR A 59 -0.24 4.43 -14.93
CA THR A 59 -0.85 3.17 -15.32
C THR A 59 -2.20 3.36 -16.00
N TYR A 60 -3.02 4.34 -15.59
CA TYR A 60 -4.27 4.67 -16.29
C TYR A 60 -4.10 4.87 -17.81
N PHE A 61 -3.09 5.66 -18.21
CA PHE A 61 -2.84 5.93 -19.62
C PHE A 61 -2.37 4.67 -20.37
N LEU A 62 -1.58 3.83 -19.72
CA LEU A 62 -1.10 2.58 -20.30
C LEU A 62 -2.23 1.55 -20.42
N ASP A 63 -3.03 1.39 -19.38
CA ASP A 63 -4.18 0.48 -19.35
C ASP A 63 -5.20 0.81 -20.44
N SER A 64 -5.42 2.10 -20.72
CA SER A 64 -6.33 2.53 -21.80
C SER A 64 -5.91 2.01 -23.19
N VAL A 65 -4.62 1.72 -23.38
CA VAL A 65 -4.07 1.16 -24.61
C VAL A 65 -3.91 -0.37 -24.53
N LEU A 66 -3.54 -0.89 -23.36
CA LEU A 66 -3.25 -2.31 -23.15
C LEU A 66 -4.49 -3.18 -22.99
N LEU A 67 -5.47 -2.76 -22.19
CA LEU A 67 -6.66 -3.55 -21.87
C LEU A 67 -7.50 -3.94 -23.10
N PRO A 68 -7.65 -3.10 -24.15
CA PRO A 68 -8.38 -3.49 -25.35
C PRO A 68 -7.68 -4.57 -26.21
N THR A 69 -6.40 -4.88 -25.94
CA THR A 69 -5.65 -5.87 -26.72
C THR A 69 -5.85 -7.29 -26.20
N GLN A 70 -5.94 -8.28 -27.11
CA GLN A 70 -6.22 -9.68 -26.75
C GLN A 70 -5.23 -10.30 -25.75
N PHE A 71 -3.98 -9.85 -25.74
CA PHE A 71 -2.92 -10.35 -24.86
C PHE A 71 -2.42 -9.30 -23.85
N GLY A 72 -3.12 -8.17 -23.70
CA GLY A 72 -2.67 -7.07 -22.84
C GLY A 72 -2.44 -7.49 -21.39
N TRP A 73 -3.30 -8.35 -20.86
CA TRP A 73 -3.21 -8.88 -19.49
C TRP A 73 -1.93 -9.67 -19.22
N LEU A 74 -1.37 -10.36 -20.23
CA LEU A 74 -0.15 -11.17 -20.09
C LEU A 74 1.08 -10.29 -19.85
N PHE A 75 1.10 -9.07 -20.42
CA PHE A 75 2.20 -8.14 -20.30
C PHE A 75 2.09 -7.19 -19.10
N MET A 76 0.93 -7.10 -18.44
CA MET A 76 0.71 -6.18 -17.32
C MET A 76 1.72 -6.32 -16.16
N PRO A 77 2.05 -7.52 -15.66
CA PRO A 77 3.05 -7.64 -14.57
C PRO A 77 4.41 -7.07 -14.96
N LEU A 78 4.83 -7.29 -16.20
CA LEU A 78 6.11 -6.81 -16.72
C LEU A 78 6.09 -5.29 -16.87
N ILE A 79 5.00 -4.74 -17.40
CA ILE A 79 4.83 -3.30 -17.61
C ILE A 79 4.74 -2.56 -16.27
N TYR A 80 3.95 -3.05 -15.31
CA TYR A 80 3.81 -2.41 -13.99
C TYR A 80 5.13 -2.44 -13.21
N SER A 81 5.86 -3.56 -13.27
CA SER A 81 7.20 -3.65 -12.68
C SER A 81 8.18 -2.66 -13.33
N ALA A 82 8.12 -2.50 -14.66
CA ALA A 82 8.94 -1.53 -15.38
C ALA A 82 8.60 -0.08 -15.00
N ILE A 83 7.32 0.28 -14.89
CA ILE A 83 6.86 1.61 -14.44
C ILE A 83 7.43 1.90 -13.05
N ILE A 84 7.26 0.97 -12.10
CA ILE A 84 7.77 1.14 -10.74
C ILE A 84 9.30 1.23 -10.73
N GLY A 85 9.99 0.44 -11.56
CA GLY A 85 11.43 0.50 -11.73
C GLY A 85 11.92 1.87 -12.21
N VAL A 86 11.25 2.45 -13.21
CA VAL A 86 11.58 3.80 -13.71
C VAL A 86 11.30 4.86 -12.64
N LEU A 87 10.12 4.83 -12.00
CA LEU A 87 9.77 5.76 -10.92
C LEU A 87 10.73 5.67 -9.75
N TYR A 88 11.16 4.45 -9.41
CA TYR A 88 12.14 4.19 -8.38
C TYR A 88 13.48 4.84 -8.70
N VAL A 89 14.00 4.67 -9.92
CA VAL A 89 15.27 5.29 -10.35
C VAL A 89 15.15 6.81 -10.34
N LEU A 90 14.05 7.36 -10.86
CA LEU A 90 13.79 8.80 -10.84
C LEU A 90 13.75 9.36 -9.41
N ALA A 91 13.06 8.67 -8.50
CA ALA A 91 13.01 9.07 -7.10
C ALA A 91 14.39 9.02 -6.44
N LEU A 92 15.19 7.98 -6.68
CA LEU A 92 16.56 7.93 -6.17
C LEU A 92 17.42 9.10 -6.66
N LEU A 93 17.36 9.40 -7.96
CA LEU A 93 18.12 10.50 -8.56
C LEU A 93 17.67 11.84 -8.00
N PHE A 94 16.36 12.03 -7.83
CA PHE A 94 15.78 13.22 -7.22
C PHE A 94 16.30 13.42 -5.78
N PHE A 95 16.19 12.40 -4.92
CA PHE A 95 16.68 12.50 -3.55
C PHE A 95 18.20 12.65 -3.46
N TRP A 96 18.95 12.01 -4.35
CA TRP A 96 20.41 12.15 -4.42
C TRP A 96 20.83 13.58 -4.79
N ARG A 97 20.12 14.21 -5.73
CA ARG A 97 20.39 15.56 -6.20
C ARG A 97 19.94 16.64 -5.22
N VAL A 98 18.72 16.53 -4.69
CA VAL A 98 18.09 17.60 -3.89
C VAL A 98 18.43 17.48 -2.41
N PHE A 99 18.47 16.25 -1.86
CA PHE A 99 18.66 16.01 -0.43
C PHE A 99 19.75 14.96 -0.13
N PRO A 100 21.02 15.21 -0.49
CA PRO A 100 22.09 14.21 -0.40
C PRO A 100 22.35 13.70 1.03
N LYS A 101 22.17 14.55 2.06
CA LYS A 101 22.30 14.17 3.47
C LYS A 101 21.20 13.19 3.91
N MET A 102 19.97 13.42 3.45
CA MET A 102 18.81 12.57 3.74
C MET A 102 18.90 11.25 2.96
N PHE A 103 19.34 11.30 1.70
CA PHE A 103 19.52 10.13 0.84
C PHE A 103 20.43 9.08 1.47
N ARG A 104 21.58 9.46 2.05
CA ARG A 104 22.50 8.49 2.70
C ARG A 104 21.86 7.71 3.85
N ARG A 105 20.95 8.34 4.60
CA ARG A 105 20.23 7.69 5.71
C ARG A 105 19.01 6.93 5.23
N MET A 106 18.32 7.45 4.22
CA MET A 106 17.03 6.94 3.78
C MET A 106 17.08 5.91 2.66
N ARG A 107 18.22 5.75 1.96
CA ARG A 107 18.33 4.85 0.79
C ARG A 107 17.71 3.48 1.06
N LYS A 108 18.06 2.83 2.18
CA LYS A 108 17.51 1.52 2.57
C LYS A 108 15.98 1.54 2.73
N TYR A 109 15.43 2.60 3.31
CA TYR A 109 13.98 2.74 3.51
C TYR A 109 13.25 3.04 2.20
N VAL A 110 13.85 3.83 1.31
CA VAL A 110 13.32 4.14 -0.03
C VAL A 110 13.15 2.85 -0.85
N HIS A 111 14.12 1.94 -0.82
CA HIS A 111 13.98 0.64 -1.48
C HIS A 111 12.78 -0.17 -0.97
N LEU A 112 12.67 -0.36 0.36
CA LEU A 112 11.57 -1.16 0.94
C LEU A 112 10.20 -0.48 0.77
N ALA A 113 10.15 0.84 0.70
CA ALA A 113 8.92 1.58 0.48
C ALA A 113 8.42 1.49 -0.97
N ILE A 114 9.32 1.42 -1.95
CA ILE A 114 8.96 1.43 -3.37
C ILE A 114 8.75 0.01 -3.91
N PHE A 115 9.67 -0.92 -3.62
CA PHE A 115 9.58 -2.32 -4.07
C PHE A 115 8.86 -3.17 -3.04
N ASN A 116 7.55 -2.99 -2.93
CA ASN A 116 6.70 -3.86 -2.13
C ASN A 116 5.43 -4.26 -2.88
N CYS A 117 4.77 -5.29 -2.36
CA CYS A 117 3.55 -5.81 -2.96
C CYS A 117 2.34 -4.87 -2.78
N THR A 118 2.36 -3.93 -1.85
CA THR A 118 1.32 -2.88 -1.78
C THR A 118 1.37 -1.98 -3.01
N VAL A 119 2.57 -1.55 -3.44
CA VAL A 119 2.72 -0.65 -4.59
C VAL A 119 2.31 -1.33 -5.89
N ILE A 120 2.83 -2.53 -6.16
CA ILE A 120 2.44 -3.30 -7.37
C ILE A 120 0.96 -3.70 -7.30
N GLY A 121 0.51 -4.19 -6.15
CA GLY A 121 -0.87 -4.61 -5.93
C GLY A 121 -1.88 -3.48 -6.12
N ALA A 122 -1.54 -2.25 -5.71
CA ALA A 122 -2.35 -1.07 -5.95
C ALA A 122 -2.63 -0.87 -7.44
N LEU A 123 -1.61 -1.01 -8.30
CA LEU A 123 -1.77 -0.86 -9.74
C LEU A 123 -2.70 -1.92 -10.32
N PHE A 124 -2.50 -3.19 -9.95
CA PHE A 124 -3.39 -4.27 -10.38
C PHE A 124 -4.84 -4.05 -9.94
N LEU A 125 -5.06 -3.71 -8.67
CA LEU A 125 -6.41 -3.48 -8.16
C LEU A 125 -7.05 -2.29 -8.85
N ASN A 126 -6.30 -1.21 -9.04
CA ASN A 126 -6.79 -0.03 -9.74
C ASN A 126 -7.15 -0.31 -11.20
N SER A 127 -6.44 -1.23 -11.86
CA SER A 127 -6.72 -1.63 -13.23
C SER A 127 -7.97 -2.51 -13.35
N ASN A 128 -8.36 -3.17 -12.26
CA ASN A 128 -9.58 -3.97 -12.20
C ASN A 128 -10.81 -3.15 -11.79
N TYR A 129 -10.64 -2.15 -10.92
CA TYR A 129 -11.75 -1.40 -10.31
C TYR A 129 -11.86 0.05 -10.77
N GLY A 130 -10.78 0.62 -11.30
CA GLY A 130 -10.71 1.98 -11.78
C GLY A 130 -11.34 2.12 -13.16
N SER A 131 -12.09 3.21 -13.35
CA SER A 131 -12.80 3.49 -14.62
C SER A 131 -12.33 4.78 -15.30
N ASP A 132 -11.81 5.72 -14.52
CA ASP A 132 -11.41 7.06 -14.95
C ASP A 132 -10.20 7.56 -14.16
N LEU A 133 -9.47 8.53 -14.71
CA LEU A 133 -8.25 9.07 -14.11
C LEU A 133 -8.45 9.54 -12.65
N PRO A 134 -9.53 10.26 -12.28
CA PRO A 134 -9.81 10.59 -10.88
C PRO A 134 -9.92 9.37 -9.96
N SER A 135 -10.59 8.30 -10.40
CA SER A 135 -10.66 7.06 -9.63
C SER A 135 -9.28 6.45 -9.46
N TYR A 136 -8.45 6.46 -10.51
CA TYR A 136 -7.09 5.94 -10.41
C TYR A 136 -6.22 6.68 -9.40
N ILE A 137 -6.29 8.01 -9.39
CA ILE A 137 -5.59 8.87 -8.43
C ILE A 137 -6.13 8.63 -7.01
N GLY A 138 -7.46 8.62 -6.85
CA GLY A 138 -8.11 8.39 -5.56
C GLY A 138 -7.79 7.02 -4.98
N TYR A 139 -7.75 5.99 -5.82
CA TYR A 139 -7.41 4.63 -5.39
C TYR A 139 -5.97 4.53 -4.89
N GLY A 140 -5.00 5.03 -5.67
CA GLY A 140 -3.59 5.02 -5.29
C GLY A 140 -3.35 5.82 -4.00
N PHE A 141 -3.93 7.01 -3.91
CA PHE A 141 -3.85 7.84 -2.70
C PHE A 141 -4.48 7.15 -1.48
N GLY A 142 -5.66 6.55 -1.66
CA GLY A 142 -6.36 5.77 -0.65
C GLY A 142 -5.56 4.55 -0.19
N THR A 143 -4.84 3.87 -1.09
CA THR A 143 -3.99 2.73 -0.72
C THR A 143 -2.85 3.16 0.21
N GLY A 144 -2.26 4.32 -0.04
CA GLY A 144 -1.25 4.92 0.85
C GLY A 144 -1.79 5.24 2.24
N ILE A 145 -2.99 5.84 2.31
CA ILE A 145 -3.67 6.12 3.58
C ILE A 145 -4.09 4.82 4.29
N GLY A 146 -4.56 3.82 3.55
CA GLY A 146 -4.89 2.50 4.08
C GLY A 146 -3.66 1.81 4.67
N PHE A 147 -2.50 1.98 4.04
CA PHE A 147 -1.22 1.51 4.56
C PHE A 147 -0.82 2.24 5.86
N PHE A 148 -1.04 3.56 5.92
CA PHE A 148 -0.84 4.34 7.15
C PHE A 148 -1.66 3.78 8.30
N LEU A 149 -2.97 3.61 8.06
CA LEU A 149 -3.93 3.13 9.05
C LEU A 149 -3.52 1.77 9.58
N ALA A 150 -3.14 0.85 8.70
CA ALA A 150 -2.66 -0.47 9.08
C ALA A 150 -1.38 -0.40 9.94
N CYS A 151 -0.40 0.41 9.53
CA CYS A 151 0.83 0.60 10.32
C CYS A 151 0.55 1.22 11.69
N PHE A 152 -0.38 2.18 11.75
CA PHE A 152 -0.81 2.83 12.99
C PHE A 152 -1.47 1.83 13.94
N LEU A 153 -2.41 1.02 13.45
CA LEU A 153 -3.07 -0.03 14.24
C LEU A 153 -2.07 -1.07 14.76
N MET A 154 -1.12 -1.50 13.93
CA MET A 154 -0.07 -2.43 14.35
C MET A 154 0.88 -1.80 15.38
N ASN A 155 1.20 -0.52 15.23
CA ASN A 155 2.07 0.21 16.15
C ASN A 155 1.42 0.34 17.54
N VAL A 156 0.15 0.75 17.60
CA VAL A 156 -0.61 0.87 18.86
C VAL A 156 -0.80 -0.48 19.54
N ALA A 157 -1.04 -1.55 18.78
CA ALA A 157 -1.19 -2.88 19.35
C ALA A 157 0.14 -3.46 19.87
N ARG A 158 1.27 -3.04 19.30
CA ARG A 158 2.58 -3.64 19.56
C ARG A 158 2.93 -3.67 21.05
N ASP A 159 2.73 -2.57 21.76
CA ASP A 159 3.06 -2.48 23.19
C ASP A 159 2.19 -3.40 24.04
N LYS A 160 0.92 -3.60 23.65
CA LYS A 160 0.01 -4.55 24.31
C LYS A 160 0.38 -6.00 24.00
N LEU A 161 0.86 -6.27 22.78
CA LEU A 161 1.23 -7.61 22.31
C LEU A 161 2.64 -8.03 22.75
N ASP A 162 3.44 -7.15 23.36
CA ASP A 162 4.72 -7.48 23.98
C ASP A 162 4.61 -7.70 25.50
N SER A 163 3.38 -7.93 25.99
CA SER A 163 3.10 -8.16 27.41
C SER A 163 3.65 -9.51 27.90
N GLU A 164 3.97 -9.58 29.20
CA GLU A 164 4.38 -10.82 29.87
C GLU A 164 3.33 -11.93 29.78
N LYS A 165 2.06 -11.56 29.62
CA LYS A 165 0.93 -12.49 29.44
C LYS A 165 1.04 -13.36 28.20
N ILE A 166 1.84 -12.95 27.21
CA ILE A 166 2.02 -13.69 25.96
C ILE A 166 3.24 -14.62 26.11
N PRO A 167 3.12 -15.93 25.79
CA PRO A 167 4.23 -16.85 25.85
C PRO A 167 5.42 -16.38 25.03
N LYS A 168 6.64 -16.56 25.53
CA LYS A 168 7.87 -16.06 24.89
C LYS A 168 8.01 -16.48 23.42
N VAL A 169 7.54 -17.68 23.08
CA VAL A 169 7.59 -18.25 21.71
C VAL A 169 6.73 -17.46 20.71
N PHE A 170 5.65 -16.80 21.17
CA PHE A 170 4.73 -16.04 20.31
C PHE A 170 5.06 -14.55 20.20
N ARG A 171 5.93 -14.02 21.06
CA ARG A 171 6.23 -12.57 21.09
C ARG A 171 6.91 -12.12 19.80
N GLY A 172 6.58 -10.90 19.36
CA GLY A 172 7.10 -10.29 18.14
C GLY A 172 6.27 -10.61 16.90
N TYR A 173 6.86 -11.29 15.91
CA TYR A 173 6.25 -11.49 14.60
C TYR A 173 5.02 -12.42 14.62
N PRO A 174 5.04 -13.59 15.32
CA PRO A 174 3.91 -14.51 15.30
C PRO A 174 2.62 -13.89 15.86
N ILE A 175 2.67 -13.25 17.03
CA ILE A 175 1.50 -12.60 17.61
C ILE A 175 0.99 -11.42 16.75
N MET A 176 1.90 -10.69 16.08
CA MET A 176 1.50 -9.62 15.17
C MET A 176 0.73 -10.15 13.97
N LEU A 177 1.11 -11.31 13.41
CA LEU A 177 0.34 -11.95 12.34
C LEU A 177 -1.05 -12.38 12.80
N ILE A 178 -1.17 -12.94 14.02
CA ILE A 178 -2.46 -13.29 14.61
C ILE A 178 -3.33 -12.03 14.75
N TYR A 179 -2.76 -10.94 15.28
CA TYR A 179 -3.45 -9.66 15.39
C TYR A 179 -3.93 -9.14 14.03
N ILE A 180 -3.08 -9.19 12.99
CA ILE A 180 -3.46 -8.78 11.63
C ILE A 180 -4.63 -9.63 11.11
N GLY A 181 -4.63 -10.93 11.37
CA GLY A 181 -5.74 -11.82 11.00
C GLY A 181 -7.05 -11.44 11.70
N VAL A 182 -7.00 -11.12 13.00
CA VAL A 182 -8.19 -10.68 13.76
C VAL A 182 -8.71 -9.32 13.24
N VAL A 183 -7.83 -8.38 12.96
CA VAL A 183 -8.22 -7.08 12.39
C VAL A 183 -8.75 -7.23 10.97
N SER A 184 -8.18 -8.14 10.17
CA SER A 184 -8.66 -8.49 8.83
C SER A 184 -10.11 -8.97 8.87
N LEU A 185 -10.49 -9.83 9.84
CA LEU A 185 -11.88 -10.24 10.03
C LEU A 185 -12.83 -9.06 10.34
N ALA A 186 -12.37 -8.07 11.11
CA ALA A 186 -13.16 -6.87 11.38
C ALA A 186 -13.36 -6.01 10.12
N PHE A 187 -12.33 -5.89 9.27
CA PHE A 187 -12.43 -5.20 7.97
C PHE A 187 -13.34 -5.96 6.99
N TYR A 188 -13.26 -7.30 6.99
CA TYR A 188 -14.11 -8.17 6.18
C TYR A 188 -15.60 -7.97 6.52
N ALA A 189 -15.93 -7.91 7.82
CA ALA A 189 -17.28 -7.61 8.26
C ALA A 189 -17.73 -6.19 7.86
N LEU A 190 -16.82 -5.19 7.91
CA LEU A 190 -17.11 -3.81 7.49
C LEU A 190 -17.37 -3.68 5.98
N ALA A 191 -16.75 -4.54 5.17
CA ALA A 191 -17.01 -4.64 3.74
C ALA A 191 -18.37 -5.30 3.40
N GLY A 192 -19.12 -5.75 4.41
CA GLY A 192 -20.46 -6.31 4.24
C GLY A 192 -20.49 -7.79 3.88
N TYR A 193 -19.35 -8.48 4.00
CA TYR A 193 -19.31 -9.93 3.81
C TYR A 193 -19.86 -10.63 5.06
N THR A 194 -20.86 -11.48 4.86
CA THR A 194 -21.33 -12.42 5.89
C THR A 194 -20.53 -13.70 5.79
N ALA A 195 -19.92 -14.11 6.89
CA ALA A 195 -19.30 -15.42 6.95
C ALA A 195 -20.39 -16.45 7.25
N ASP A 196 -20.83 -17.16 6.22
CA ASP A 196 -21.69 -18.33 6.36
C ASP A 196 -20.83 -19.48 6.92
N PHE A 197 -20.75 -19.57 8.25
CA PHE A 197 -20.14 -20.70 8.95
C PHE A 197 -21.21 -21.72 9.36
#